data_AF-A0A432J1A6-F1
#
_entry.id   AF-A0A432J1A6-F1
#
_cell.length_a   1.000
_cell.length_b   1.000
_cell.length_c   1.000
_cell.angle_alpha   90.00
_cell.angle_beta   90.00
_cell.angle_gamma   90.00
#
_symmetry.space_group_name_H-M   'P 1'
#
loop_
_entity.id
_entity.type
_entity.pdbx_description
1 polymer ?
#
loop_
_entity_poly.entity_id
_entity_poly.type
_entity_poly.pdbx_seq_one_letter_code
_entity_poly.pdbx_strand_id
1 'polypeptide(L)' 'MIDKKHALPMYFQLKEFIREKIVSGAWKPGAMVPSERELSEQHHISRMTARQALSELATEGLLRREQLVVPHSF' A
#
# COMPACT_ATOMS: atom_id res chain seq x y z
N MET A 1 2.88 -13.25 1.89
CA MET A 1 3.68 -13.01 3.12
C MET A 1 4.96 -12.33 2.68
N ILE A 2 5.35 -11.19 3.27
CA ILE A 2 6.56 -10.45 2.86
C ILE A 2 7.75 -11.06 3.61
N ASP A 3 8.76 -11.51 2.88
CA ASP A 3 9.93 -12.18 3.44
C ASP A 3 11.21 -11.38 3.20
N LYS A 4 11.88 -11.00 4.30
CA LYS A 4 13.14 -10.25 4.30
C LYS A 4 14.32 -11.06 3.75
N LYS A 5 14.21 -12.39 3.70
CA LYS A 5 15.25 -13.29 3.18
C LYS A 5 15.12 -13.55 1.68
N HIS A 6 14.02 -13.10 1.07
CA HIS A 6 13.82 -13.24 -0.36
C HIS A 6 14.71 -12.26 -1.12
N ALA A 7 15.18 -12.66 -2.30
CA ALA A 7 16.06 -11.82 -3.13
C ALA A 7 15.38 -10.54 -3.66
N LEU A 8 14.05 -10.43 -3.53
CA LEU A 8 13.28 -9.28 -4.00
C LEU A 8 13.20 -8.19 -2.92
N PRO A 9 13.34 -6.91 -3.28
CA PRO A 9 13.16 -5.81 -2.34
C PRO A 9 11.80 -5.85 -1.62
N MET A 10 11.77 -5.48 -0.34
CA MET A 10 10.54 -5.51 0.47
C MET A 10 9.39 -4.66 -0.12
N TYR A 11 9.72 -3.50 -0.72
CA TYR A 11 8.71 -2.65 -1.35
C TYR A 11 8.05 -3.37 -2.54
N PHE A 12 8.84 -4.13 -3.30
CA PHE A 12 8.36 -4.86 -4.48
C PHE A 12 7.43 -5.99 -4.06
N GLN A 13 7.81 -6.74 -3.01
CA GLN A 13 6.94 -7.78 -2.46
C GLN A 13 5.61 -7.21 -1.95
N LEU A 14 5.62 -6.06 -1.26
CA LEU A 14 4.40 -5.39 -0.81
C LEU A 14 3.54 -4.92 -1.99
N LYS A 15 4.18 -4.32 -3.00
CA LYS A 15 3.52 -3.85 -4.22
C LYS A 15 2.78 -4.98 -4.92
N GLU A 16 3.44 -6.11 -5.15
CA GLU A 16 2.82 -7.26 -5.82
C GLU A 16 1.68 -7.85 -4.98
N PHE A 17 1.83 -7.92 -3.65
CA PHE A 17 0.75 -8.33 -2.76
C PHE A 17 -0.49 -7.43 -2.88
N ILE A 18 -0.30 -6.11 -2.88
CA ILE A 18 -1.41 -5.16 -3.03
C ILE A 18 -2.03 -5.27 -4.43
N ARG A 19 -1.19 -5.34 -5.47
CA ARG A 19 -1.64 -5.51 -6.86
C ARG A 19 -2.52 -6.75 -6.98
N GLU A 20 -2.12 -7.88 -6.40
CA GLU A 20 -2.90 -9.11 -6.41
C GLU A 20 -4.26 -8.91 -5.73
N LYS A 21 -4.33 -8.20 -4.59
CA LYS A 21 -5.60 -7.87 -3.92
C LYS A 21 -6.53 -7.00 -4.77
N ILE A 22 -5.99 -6.07 -5.53
CA ILE A 22 -6.76 -5.21 -6.44
C ILE A 22 -7.25 -6.03 -7.64
N VAL A 23 -6.36 -6.76 -8.32
CA VAL A 23 -6.67 -7.52 -9.55
C VAL A 23 -7.62 -8.69 -9.27
N SER A 24 -7.47 -9.36 -8.12
CA SER A 24 -8.41 -10.41 -7.69
C SER A 24 -9.79 -9.88 -7.27
N GLY A 25 -9.95 -8.56 -7.14
CA GLY A 25 -11.19 -7.95 -6.65
C GLY A 25 -11.41 -8.11 -5.14
N ALA A 26 -10.43 -8.62 -4.39
CA ALA A 26 -10.48 -8.65 -2.93
C ALA A 26 -10.59 -7.24 -2.34
N TRP A 27 -9.92 -6.27 -2.97
CA TRP A 27 -10.14 -4.84 -2.75
C TRP A 27 -10.95 -4.26 -3.90
N LYS A 28 -12.18 -3.85 -3.59
CA LYS A 28 -13.10 -3.30 -4.59
C LYS A 28 -12.63 -1.92 -5.06
N PRO A 29 -12.91 -1.53 -6.32
CA PRO A 29 -12.69 -0.16 -6.78
C PRO A 29 -13.35 0.86 -5.84
N GLY A 30 -12.61 1.90 -5.46
CA GLY A 30 -13.06 2.93 -4.52
C GLY A 30 -12.94 2.55 -3.04
N ALA A 31 -12.57 1.31 -2.70
CA ALA A 31 -12.23 0.95 -1.33
C ALA A 31 -10.90 1.60 -0.92
N MET A 32 -10.83 2.05 0.34
CA MET A 32 -9.57 2.50 0.91
C MET A 32 -8.65 1.31 1.16
N VAL A 33 -7.38 1.46 0.74
CA VAL A 33 -6.31 0.54 1.13
C VAL A 33 -5.78 0.91 2.51
N PRO A 34 -5.16 -0.03 3.25
CA PRO A 34 -4.50 0.30 4.50
C PRO A 34 -3.44 1.39 4.30
N SER A 35 -3.34 2.29 5.27
CA SER A 35 -2.37 3.39 5.28
C SER A 35 -0.92 2.90 5.33
N GLU A 36 0.02 3.78 5.00
CA GLU A 36 1.46 3.49 5.10
C GLU A 36 1.86 2.99 6.50
N ARG A 37 1.20 3.51 7.54
CA ARG A 37 1.42 3.11 8.92
C ARG A 37 0.88 1.70 9.18
N GLU A 38 -0.36 1.42 8.78
CA GLU A 38 -0.97 0.10 8.96
C GLU A 38 -0.20 -0.98 8.20
N LEU A 39 0.20 -0.71 6.95
CA LEU A 39 1.02 -1.65 6.16
C LEU A 39 2.38 -1.90 6.81
N SER A 40 2.99 -0.85 7.37
CA SER A 40 4.26 -0.94 8.10
C SER A 40 4.14 -1.84 9.32
N GLU A 41 3.06 -1.68 10.11
CA GLU A 41 2.77 -2.47 11.30
C GLU A 41 2.42 -3.93 10.93
N GLN A 42 1.54 -4.14 9.95
CA GLN A 42 1.10 -5.48 9.51
C GLN A 42 2.25 -6.32 8.96
N HIS A 43 3.14 -5.71 8.18
CA HIS A 43 4.21 -6.44 7.48
C HIS A 43 5.60 -6.28 8.13
N HIS A 44 5.70 -5.55 9.24
CA HIS A 44 6.97 -5.33 9.96
C HIS A 44 8.08 -4.73 9.07
N ILE A 45 7.69 -3.78 8.23
CA ILE A 45 8.57 -3.04 7.31
C ILE A 45 8.62 -1.56 7.70
N SER A 46 9.58 -0.80 7.16
CA SER A 46 9.62 0.65 7.35
C SER A 46 8.45 1.34 6.65
N ARG A 47 7.93 2.43 7.25
CA ARG A 47 6.93 3.30 6.59
C ARG A 47 7.39 3.81 5.23
N MET A 48 8.70 4.05 5.07
CA MET A 48 9.27 4.47 3.78
C MET A 48 9.13 3.38 2.70
N THR A 49 9.27 2.11 3.09
CA THR A 49 9.08 0.96 2.21
C THR A 49 7.61 0.81 1.82
N ALA A 50 6.68 0.98 2.77
CA ALA A 50 5.25 0.99 2.50
C ALA A 50 4.85 2.14 1.55
N ARG A 51 5.37 3.35 1.82
CA ARG A 51 5.19 4.52 0.97
C ARG A 51 5.67 4.27 -0.45
N GLN A 52 6.85 3.65 -0.63
CA GLN A 52 7.38 3.37 -1.95
C GLN A 52 6.45 2.43 -2.74
N ALA A 53 6.02 1.32 -2.13
CA ALA A 53 5.09 0.38 -2.76
C ALA A 53 3.79 1.06 -3.21
N LEU A 54 3.18 1.86 -2.33
CA LEU A 54 1.96 2.61 -2.64
C LEU A 54 2.18 3.68 -3.72
N SER A 55 3.35 4.33 -3.72
CA SER A 55 3.71 5.33 -4.73
C SER A 55 3.82 4.71 -6.12
N GLU A 56 4.48 3.56 -6.24
CA GLU A 56 4.61 2.88 -7.53
C GLU A 56 3.27 2.41 -8.08
N LEU A 57 2.39 1.87 -7.23
CA LEU A 57 1.03 1.49 -7.63
C LEU A 57 0.20 2.70 -8.05
N ALA A 58 0.42 3.86 -7.43
CA ALA A 58 -0.22 5.10 -7.85
C ALA A 58 0.32 5.59 -9.20
N THR A 59 1.63 5.48 -9.43
CA THR A 59 2.24 5.77 -10.75
C THR A 59 1.71 4.84 -11.85
N GLU A 60 1.41 3.58 -11.51
CA GLU A 60 0.79 2.61 -12.43
C GLU A 60 -0.71 2.82 -12.64
N GLY A 61 -1.32 3.78 -11.94
CA GLY A 61 -2.75 4.08 -12.04
C GLY A 61 -3.67 3.09 -11.30
N LEU A 62 -3.11 2.16 -10.52
CA LEU A 62 -3.89 1.21 -9.72
C LEU A 62 -4.41 1.82 -8.41
N LEU A 63 -3.75 2.87 -7.91
CA LEU A 63 -4.15 3.62 -6.73
C LEU A 63 -4.23 5.11 -7.01
N ARG A 64 -5.05 5.81 -6.24
CA ARG A 64 -5.06 7.27 -6.16
C ARG A 64 -4.78 7.68 -4.72
N ARG A 65 -3.96 8.71 -4.54
CA ARG A 65 -3.79 9.34 -3.23
C ARG A 65 -4.97 10.26 -2.97
N GLU A 66 -5.71 9.97 -1.91
CA GLU A 66 -6.77 10.82 -1.39
C GLU A 66 -6.32 11.32 0.00
N GLN A 67 -6.27 12.63 0.19
CA GLN A 67 -6.03 13.19 1.52
C GLN A 67 -7.39 13.44 2.16
N LEU A 68 -7.72 12.66 3.19
CA LEU A 68 -8.87 12.97 4.04
C LEU A 68 -8.58 14.28 4.77
N VAL A 69 -9.13 15.38 4.26
CA VAL A 69 -9.16 16.64 4.97
C VAL A 69 -10.24 16.48 6.03
N VAL A 70 -9.85 16.21 7.27
CA VAL A 70 -10.79 16.31 8.39
C VAL A 70 -11.11 17.80 8.58
N PRO A 71 -12.33 18.26 8.29
CA PRO A 71 -12.67 19.65 8.55
C PRO A 71 -12.52 19.88 10.05
N HIS A 72 -11.64 20.81 10.41
CA HIS A 72 -11.58 21.28 11.79
C HIS A 72 -12.88 22.05 12.03
N SER A 73 -13.80 21.47 12.77
CA SER A 73 -14.92 22.21 13.33
C SER A 73 -14.34 23.28 14.25
N PHE A 74 -14.43 24.54 13.84
CA PHE A 74 -14.21 25.70 14.70
C PHE A 74 -15.42 25.92 15.59
#